data_AF-A0A345PPD8-F1
#
_entry.id   AF-A0A345PPD8-F1
#
_cell.length_a   1.000
_cell.length_b   1.000
_cell.length_c   1.000
_cell.angle_alpha   90.00
_cell.angle_beta   90.00
_cell.angle_gamma   90.00
#
_symmetry.space_group_name_H-M   'P 1'
#
loop_
_entity.id
_entity.type
_entity.pdbx_description
1 polymer ?
#
loop_
_entity_poly.entity_id
_entity_poly.type
_entity_poly.pdbx_seq_one_letter_code
_entity_poly.pdbx_strand_id
1 'polypeptide(L)'
;MHQLRNELVQLNRLSLHYFLCSDQLFVYNYTPFWPMSTKHIAQDFGQYAERVAADYLIEKGFRVMAQNFRYKRFEIDLIVQKGKLIVFVEVKARKNNLFGNPEDFVTQKKMRALRLAAAHYLRIQNSQQAIRFDIIAVLGSKEKITQILHLEDGFY
;
A
#
# COMPACT_ATOMS: atom_id res chain seq x y z
N MET A 1 -6.06 -22.48 30.11
CA MET A 1 -4.65 -22.77 29.77
C MET A 1 -4.62 -23.81 28.66
N HIS A 2 -4.81 -23.39 27.41
CA HIS A 2 -4.79 -24.30 26.25
C HIS A 2 -3.41 -24.18 25.59
N GLN A 3 -2.70 -25.30 25.50
CA GLN A 3 -1.34 -25.39 24.97
C GLN A 3 -1.30 -25.02 23.47
N LEU A 4 -0.35 -24.17 23.11
CA LEU A 4 0.03 -23.90 21.71
C LEU A 4 0.82 -25.09 21.18
N ARG A 5 0.35 -25.73 20.11
CA ARG A 5 1.09 -26.78 19.39
C ARG A 5 1.47 -26.25 18.01
N ASN A 6 2.77 -26.21 17.74
CA ASN A 6 3.32 -25.93 16.41
C ASN A 6 3.45 -27.26 15.66
N GLU A 7 2.66 -27.47 14.61
CA GLU A 7 2.82 -28.62 13.72
C GLU A 7 3.13 -28.16 12.29
N LEU A 8 4.19 -28.73 11.72
CA LEU A 8 4.63 -28.52 10.33
C LEU A 8 4.03 -29.61 9.45
N VAL A 9 3.25 -29.24 8.43
CA VAL A 9 2.82 -30.17 7.38
C VAL A 9 3.50 -29.76 6.07
N GLN A 10 4.39 -30.62 5.56
CA GLN A 10 5.03 -30.42 4.26
C GLN A 10 4.14 -30.98 3.13
N LEU A 11 3.69 -30.12 2.23
CA LEU A 11 3.15 -30.52 0.93
C LEU A 11 3.89 -29.76 -0.17
N ASN A 12 4.61 -30.50 -1.02
CA ASN A 12 5.25 -30.09 -2.28
C ASN A 12 5.76 -28.64 -2.38
N ARG A 13 7.02 -28.48 -1.97
CA ARG A 13 7.96 -27.40 -2.36
C ARG A 13 7.62 -25.94 -1.97
N LEU A 14 6.69 -25.71 -1.04
CA LEU A 14 6.53 -24.42 -0.35
C LEU A 14 6.28 -24.64 1.14
N SER A 15 7.07 -23.96 1.98
CA SER A 15 6.88 -23.91 3.44
C SER A 15 5.75 -22.93 3.76
N LEU A 16 4.65 -23.41 4.34
CA LEU A 16 3.53 -22.57 4.80
C LEU A 16 3.36 -22.77 6.31
N HIS A 17 3.39 -21.68 7.08
CA HIS A 17 3.04 -21.67 8.51
C HIS A 17 1.55 -21.36 8.64
N TYR A 18 0.82 -22.17 9.42
CA TYR A 18 -0.61 -21.99 9.69
C TYR A 18 -0.86 -21.77 11.17
N PHE A 19 -1.89 -20.99 11.50
CA PHE A 19 -2.42 -20.85 12.85
C PHE A 19 -3.93 -21.14 12.80
N LEU A 20 -4.43 -22.00 13.68
CA LEU A 20 -5.87 -22.28 13.80
C LEU A 20 -6.42 -21.52 15.01
N CYS A 21 -7.28 -20.54 14.74
CA CYS A 21 -8.12 -19.89 15.74
C CYS A 21 -9.53 -19.78 15.16
N SER A 22 -10.48 -20.50 15.77
CA SER A 22 -11.94 -20.40 15.59
C SER A 22 -12.41 -20.20 14.14
N ASP A 23 -12.48 -21.30 13.38
CA ASP A 23 -13.26 -21.49 12.14
C ASP A 23 -13.07 -20.49 10.97
N GLN A 24 -11.93 -19.79 10.89
CA GLN A 24 -11.52 -19.09 9.66
C GLN A 24 -10.09 -19.43 9.23
N LEU A 25 -9.97 -19.93 8.00
CA LEU A 25 -8.68 -20.12 7.31
C LEU A 25 -8.15 -18.75 6.85
N PHE A 26 -7.14 -18.21 7.55
CA PHE A 26 -6.38 -17.06 7.08
C PHE A 26 -5.08 -17.52 6.41
N VAL A 27 -4.99 -17.33 5.09
CA VAL A 27 -3.75 -17.53 4.34
C VAL A 27 -2.94 -16.23 4.39
N TYR A 28 -1.88 -16.19 5.19
CA TYR A 28 -0.88 -15.12 5.13
C TYR A 28 0.26 -15.54 4.21
N ASN A 29 0.26 -15.01 2.98
CA ASN A 29 1.43 -15.10 2.10
C ASN A 29 2.46 -14.05 2.51
N TYR A 30 3.23 -14.32 3.56
CA TYR A 30 4.53 -13.69 3.72
C TYR A 30 5.60 -14.58 3.10
N THR A 31 5.87 -14.34 1.83
CA THR A 31 7.15 -14.65 1.20
C THR A 31 7.67 -13.36 0.56
N PRO A 32 8.83 -12.83 0.96
CA PRO A 32 9.40 -11.65 0.32
C PRO A 32 10.09 -12.11 -0.96
N PHE A 33 9.32 -12.48 -1.99
CA PHE A 33 9.85 -12.68 -3.33
C PHE A 33 9.48 -11.46 -4.17
N TRP A 34 10.45 -10.56 -4.32
CA TRP A 34 10.30 -9.22 -4.88
C TRP A 34 10.54 -9.27 -6.39
N PRO A 35 9.52 -9.14 -7.27
CA PRO A 35 9.78 -8.79 -8.65
C PRO A 35 10.15 -7.29 -8.67
N MET A 36 11.45 -7.00 -8.84
CA MET A 36 11.92 -5.65 -9.16
C MET A 36 11.07 -5.07 -10.30
N SER A 37 10.41 -3.96 -10.02
CA SER A 37 9.69 -3.18 -11.03
C SER A 37 10.67 -2.56 -12.03
N THR A 38 10.37 -2.69 -13.33
CA THR A 38 11.00 -1.98 -14.45
C THR A 38 10.55 -0.52 -14.49
N LYS A 39 10.78 0.23 -13.40
CA LYS A 39 10.74 1.70 -13.41
C LYS A 39 12.08 2.16 -13.97
N HIS A 40 12.13 2.52 -15.25
CA HIS A 40 13.26 3.25 -15.83
C HIS A 40 13.66 4.38 -14.88
N ILE A 41 14.96 4.45 -14.57
CA ILE A 41 15.61 5.22 -13.51
C ILE A 41 14.97 6.59 -13.30
N ALA A 42 14.11 6.70 -12.29
CA ALA A 42 13.73 7.95 -11.66
C ALA A 42 13.92 7.79 -10.16
N GLN A 43 15.11 8.24 -9.73
CA GLN A 43 15.48 8.71 -8.40
C GLN A 43 15.10 7.80 -7.23
N ASP A 44 16.10 7.07 -6.73
CA ASP A 44 16.36 6.77 -5.33
C ASP A 44 15.39 7.38 -4.28
N PHE A 45 15.14 8.69 -4.32
CA PHE A 45 14.26 9.39 -3.40
C PHE A 45 12.79 8.96 -3.49
N GLY A 46 12.29 8.52 -4.65
CA GLY A 46 10.92 8.03 -4.83
C GLY A 46 10.62 6.79 -3.99
N GLN A 47 11.49 5.78 -4.04
CA GLN A 47 11.34 4.57 -3.22
C GLN A 47 11.49 4.89 -1.73
N TYR A 48 12.38 5.83 -1.39
CA TYR A 48 12.52 6.30 -0.01
C TYR A 48 11.24 7.01 0.47
N ALA A 49 10.62 7.83 -0.37
CA ALA A 49 9.36 8.50 -0.07
C ALA A 49 8.20 7.51 0.15
N GLU A 50 8.11 6.43 -0.65
CA GLU A 50 7.13 5.36 -0.44
C GLU A 50 7.28 4.72 0.94
N ARG A 51 8.52 4.45 1.36
CA ARG A 51 8.81 3.93 2.71
C ARG A 51 8.42 4.90 3.81
N VAL A 52 8.83 6.17 3.69
CA VAL A 52 8.50 7.23 4.65
C VAL A 52 6.98 7.41 4.78
N ALA A 53 6.25 7.34 3.67
CA ALA A 53 4.79 7.43 3.66
C ALA A 53 4.14 6.22 4.37
N ALA A 54 4.68 5.01 4.15
CA ALA A 54 4.21 3.81 4.84
C ALA A 54 4.43 3.91 6.37
N ASP A 55 5.63 4.33 6.80
CA ASP A 55 5.96 4.50 8.21
C ASP A 55 5.05 5.56 8.87
N TYR A 56 4.85 6.69 8.21
CA TYR A 56 3.92 7.73 8.64
C TYR A 56 2.49 7.20 8.83
N LEU A 57 2.00 6.37 7.91
CA LEU A 57 0.66 5.77 8.01
C LEU A 57 0.57 4.75 9.15
N ILE A 58 1.64 3.96 9.37
CA ILE A 58 1.73 3.04 10.51
C ILE A 58 1.63 3.80 11.83
N GLU A 59 2.38 4.89 11.98
CA GLU A 59 2.32 5.77 13.17
C GLU A 59 0.92 6.38 13.38
N LYS A 60 0.16 6.61 12.29
CA LYS A 60 -1.24 7.07 12.33
C LYS A 60 -2.26 5.95 12.62
N GLY A 61 -1.79 4.73 12.88
CA GLY A 61 -2.60 3.57 13.24
C GLY A 61 -3.22 2.84 12.04
N PHE A 62 -2.65 3.02 10.84
CA PHE A 62 -3.02 2.20 9.68
C PHE A 62 -2.18 0.93 9.63
N ARG A 63 -2.78 -0.16 9.15
CA ARG A 63 -2.09 -1.39 8.78
C ARG A 63 -1.74 -1.36 7.29
N VAL A 64 -0.49 -1.63 6.93
CA VAL A 64 -0.09 -1.79 5.53
C VAL A 64 -0.57 -3.14 5.00
N MET A 65 -1.39 -3.13 3.95
CA MET A 65 -1.97 -4.31 3.32
C MET A 65 -1.19 -4.71 2.05
N ALA A 66 -0.72 -3.73 1.29
CA ALA A 66 0.14 -3.94 0.13
C ALA A 66 0.97 -2.69 -0.18
N GLN A 67 2.08 -2.87 -0.88
CA GLN A 67 2.90 -1.80 -1.45
C GLN A 67 3.16 -2.12 -2.93
N ASN A 68 3.29 -1.11 -3.77
CA ASN A 68 3.56 -1.25 -5.20
C ASN A 68 2.62 -2.25 -5.89
N PHE A 69 1.32 -2.20 -5.56
CA PHE A 69 0.31 -3.13 -6.07
C PHE A 69 0.05 -2.85 -7.56
N ARG A 70 0.18 -3.88 -8.39
CA ARG A 70 0.02 -3.78 -9.84
C ARG A 70 -1.19 -4.56 -10.33
N TYR A 71 -1.97 -3.93 -11.21
CA TYR A 71 -3.03 -4.56 -11.98
C TYR A 71 -2.93 -4.13 -13.45
N LYS A 72 -2.56 -5.06 -14.33
CA LYS A 72 -2.21 -4.76 -15.72
C LYS A 72 -1.12 -3.69 -15.76
N ARG A 73 -1.39 -2.56 -16.42
CA ARG A 73 -0.51 -1.39 -16.51
C ARG A 73 -0.72 -0.35 -15.40
N PHE A 74 -1.59 -0.63 -14.43
CA PHE A 74 -1.95 0.28 -13.37
C PHE A 74 -1.22 -0.10 -12.08
N GLU A 75 -0.94 0.90 -11.25
CA GLU A 75 -0.13 0.77 -10.05
C GLU A 75 -0.72 1.65 -8.95
N ILE A 76 -0.77 1.08 -7.74
CA ILE A 76 -1.09 1.76 -6.49
C ILE A 76 0.13 1.64 -5.58
N ASP A 77 0.65 2.77 -5.10
CA ASP A 77 1.90 2.81 -4.34
C ASP A 77 1.73 2.15 -2.96
N LEU A 78 0.65 2.48 -2.23
CA LEU A 78 0.33 1.83 -0.95
C LEU A 78 -1.17 1.49 -0.85
N ILE A 79 -1.47 0.36 -0.22
CA ILE A 79 -2.82 -0.01 0.21
C ILE A 79 -2.75 -0.21 1.71
N VAL A 80 -3.52 0.57 2.46
CA VAL A 80 -3.54 0.53 3.92
C VAL A 80 -4.95 0.37 4.45
N GLN A 81 -5.09 -0.05 5.71
CA GLN A 81 -6.39 -0.29 6.34
C GLN A 81 -6.43 0.32 7.74
N LYS A 82 -7.54 0.97 8.09
CA LYS A 82 -7.86 1.40 9.46
C LYS A 82 -9.31 1.03 9.79
N GLY A 83 -9.49 0.05 10.67
CA GLY A 83 -10.80 -0.52 10.96
C GLY A 83 -11.47 -1.09 9.71
N LYS A 84 -12.64 -0.54 9.33
CA LYS A 84 -13.43 -0.94 8.15
C LYS A 84 -13.16 -0.08 6.90
N LEU A 85 -12.10 0.73 6.92
CA LEU A 85 -11.71 1.59 5.81
C LEU A 85 -10.44 1.04 5.15
N ILE A 86 -10.48 0.81 3.84
CA ILE A 86 -9.31 0.57 3.00
C ILE A 86 -8.94 1.89 2.31
N VAL A 87 -7.69 2.28 2.39
CA VAL A 87 -7.18 3.50 1.76
C VAL A 87 -6.16 3.12 0.70
N PHE A 88 -6.39 3.58 -0.52
CA PHE A 88 -5.46 3.47 -1.63
C PHE A 88 -4.69 4.78 -1.75
N VAL A 89 -3.37 4.72 -1.61
CA VAL A 89 -2.53 5.91 -1.48
C VAL A 89 -1.59 6.02 -2.68
N GLU A 90 -1.57 7.20 -3.29
CA GLU A 90 -0.53 7.62 -4.23
C GLU A 90 0.54 8.42 -3.47
N VAL A 91 1.82 8.07 -3.64
CA VAL A 91 2.94 8.74 -3.00
C VAL A 91 3.70 9.62 -4.01
N LYS A 92 3.98 10.86 -3.62
CA LYS A 92 4.72 11.81 -4.44
C LYS A 92 5.96 12.32 -3.71
N ALA A 93 7.12 11.98 -4.24
CA ALA A 93 8.38 12.61 -3.86
C ALA A 93 8.52 13.99 -4.52
N ARG A 94 8.85 15.02 -3.74
CA ARG A 94 9.07 16.40 -4.21
C ARG A 94 10.26 17.03 -3.49
N LYS A 95 11.02 17.89 -4.16
CA LYS A 95 12.13 18.65 -3.52
C LYS A 95 11.67 19.95 -2.85
N ASN A 96 10.53 20.50 -3.26
CA ASN A 96 10.03 21.80 -2.81
C ASN A 96 8.49 21.82 -2.65
N ASN A 97 8.00 22.87 -1.97
CA ASN A 97 6.60 23.07 -1.56
C ASN A 97 5.73 23.75 -2.61
N LEU A 98 5.99 23.54 -3.90
CA LEU A 98 5.09 24.01 -4.95
C LEU A 98 3.84 23.12 -4.98
N PHE A 99 2.91 23.39 -4.06
CA PHE A 99 1.60 22.75 -4.02
C PHE A 99 0.67 23.46 -5.01
N GLY A 100 0.11 22.70 -5.96
CA GLY A 100 -1.12 23.07 -6.67
C GLY A 100 -2.35 22.67 -5.84
N ASN A 101 -3.54 22.77 -6.42
CA ASN A 101 -4.75 22.23 -5.79
C ASN A 101 -4.68 20.69 -5.72
N PRO A 102 -5.36 20.02 -4.76
CA PRO A 102 -5.48 18.55 -4.68
C PRO A 102 -5.80 17.88 -6.03
N GLU A 103 -6.64 18.53 -6.84
CA GLU A 103 -7.03 18.10 -8.19
C GLU A 103 -5.86 18.12 -9.20
N ASP A 104 -4.88 18.99 -8.99
CA ASP A 104 -3.66 19.08 -9.82
C ASP A 104 -2.68 17.94 -9.53
N PHE A 105 -2.84 17.23 -8.39
CA PHE A 105 -1.93 16.15 -8.03
C PHE A 105 -2.19 14.88 -8.84
N VAL A 106 -3.43 14.62 -9.27
CA VAL A 106 -3.77 13.37 -9.95
C VAL A 106 -4.55 13.65 -11.22
N THR A 107 -3.89 13.43 -12.36
CA THR A 107 -4.57 13.52 -13.67
C THR A 107 -5.79 12.59 -13.73
N GLN A 108 -6.80 12.96 -14.51
CA GLN A 108 -7.99 12.12 -14.76
C GLN A 108 -7.65 10.70 -15.22
N LYS A 109 -6.57 10.55 -16.01
CA LYS A 109 -6.05 9.24 -16.43
C LYS A 109 -5.57 8.40 -15.24
N LYS A 110 -4.88 9.03 -14.30
CA LYS A 110 -4.35 8.36 -13.10
C LYS A 110 -5.46 8.03 -12.10
N MET A 111 -6.46 8.90 -11.91
CA MET A 111 -7.64 8.57 -11.11
C MET A 111 -8.36 7.33 -11.64
N ARG A 112 -8.63 7.27 -12.96
CA ARG A 112 -9.23 6.08 -13.60
C ARG A 112 -8.40 4.82 -13.40
N ALA A 113 -7.07 4.93 -13.50
CA ALA A 113 -6.16 3.82 -13.26
C ALA A 113 -6.24 3.29 -11.82
N LEU A 114 -6.21 4.20 -10.84
CA LEU A 114 -6.32 3.87 -9.42
C LEU A 114 -7.65 3.21 -9.10
N ARG A 115 -8.78 3.72 -9.62
CA ARG A 115 -10.10 3.10 -9.44
C ARG A 115 -10.16 1.67 -10.02
N LEU A 116 -9.58 1.43 -11.20
CA LEU A 116 -9.54 0.09 -11.80
C LEU A 116 -8.68 -0.89 -11.01
N ALA A 117 -7.52 -0.45 -10.53
CA ALA A 117 -6.65 -1.27 -9.69
C ALA A 117 -7.29 -1.55 -8.32
N ALA A 118 -7.94 -0.56 -7.70
CA ALA A 118 -8.65 -0.69 -6.44
C ALA A 118 -9.83 -1.67 -6.56
N ALA A 119 -10.66 -1.55 -7.61
CA ALA A 119 -11.76 -2.48 -7.86
C ALA A 119 -11.27 -3.93 -8.03
N HIS A 120 -10.13 -4.12 -8.68
CA HIS A 120 -9.50 -5.44 -8.78
C HIS A 120 -9.02 -5.93 -7.41
N TYR A 121 -8.37 -5.06 -6.62
CA TYR A 121 -7.91 -5.39 -5.27
C TYR A 121 -9.08 -5.83 -4.35
N LEU A 122 -10.18 -5.08 -4.34
CA LEU A 122 -11.35 -5.45 -3.53
C LEU A 122 -11.94 -6.80 -3.93
N ARG A 123 -11.96 -7.10 -5.24
CA ARG A 123 -12.44 -8.39 -5.74
C ARG A 123 -11.57 -9.55 -5.29
N ILE A 124 -10.24 -9.43 -5.38
CA ILE A 124 -9.33 -10.51 -4.93
C ILE A 124 -9.37 -10.71 -3.41
N GLN A 125 -9.66 -9.66 -2.64
CA GLN A 125 -9.80 -9.73 -1.19
C GLN A 125 -11.23 -10.09 -0.74
N ASN A 126 -12.17 -10.22 -1.67
CA ASN A 126 -13.61 -10.38 -1.38
C ASN A 126 -14.12 -9.37 -0.33
N SER A 127 -13.62 -8.12 -0.40
CA SER A 127 -13.92 -7.08 0.58
C SER A 127 -15.00 -6.13 0.07
N GLN A 128 -15.94 -5.79 0.96
CA GLN A 128 -16.98 -4.76 0.75
C GLN A 128 -16.77 -3.54 1.66
N GLN A 129 -15.56 -3.39 2.18
CA GLN A 129 -15.23 -2.28 3.07
C GLN A 129 -15.31 -0.92 2.36
N ALA A 130 -15.53 0.12 3.15
CA ALA A 130 -15.46 1.48 2.64
C ALA A 130 -14.05 1.74 2.09
N ILE A 131 -13.97 2.55 1.04
CA ILE A 131 -12.70 2.90 0.41
C ILE A 131 -12.48 4.40 0.41
N ARG A 132 -11.21 4.80 0.43
CA ARG A 132 -10.77 6.18 0.23
C ARG A 132 -9.53 6.21 -0.65
N PHE A 133 -9.38 7.28 -1.40
CA PHE A 133 -8.16 7.55 -2.16
C PHE A 133 -7.44 8.73 -1.54
N ASP A 134 -6.21 8.50 -1.10
CA ASP A 134 -5.38 9.51 -0.45
C ASP A 134 -4.15 9.82 -1.30
N ILE A 135 -3.58 11.00 -1.09
CA ILE A 135 -2.31 11.41 -1.68
C ILE A 135 -1.38 11.79 -0.54
N ILE A 136 -0.17 11.22 -0.55
CA ILE A 136 0.89 11.63 0.37
C ILE A 136 2.03 12.25 -0.44
N ALA A 137 2.32 13.51 -0.16
CA ALA A 137 3.50 14.19 -0.69
C ALA A 137 4.61 14.19 0.38
N VAL A 138 5.76 13.62 0.02
CA VAL A 138 6.97 13.61 0.84
C VAL A 138 7.95 14.62 0.25
N LEU A 139 8.27 15.65 1.04
CA LEU A 139 9.11 16.75 0.63
C LEU A 139 10.53 16.64 1.18
N GLY A 140 11.51 16.97 0.35
CA GLY A 140 12.92 17.06 0.71
C GLY A 140 13.78 16.17 -0.16
N SER A 141 14.63 15.38 0.48
CA SER A 141 15.54 14.42 -0.14
C SER A 141 15.74 13.19 0.74
N LYS A 142 16.56 12.23 0.31
CA LYS A 142 16.90 11.05 1.13
C LYS A 142 17.58 11.41 2.44
N GLU A 143 18.37 12.49 2.42
CA GLU A 143 19.18 12.93 3.55
C GLU A 143 18.33 13.71 4.58
N LYS A 144 17.30 14.42 4.09
CA LYS A 144 16.44 15.24 4.94
C LYS A 144 15.03 15.33 4.37
N ILE A 145 14.09 14.69 5.07
CA ILE A 145 12.67 14.97 4.90
C ILE A 145 12.35 16.31 5.57
N THR A 146 11.78 17.23 4.80
CA THR A 146 11.39 18.55 5.32
C THR A 146 9.93 18.57 5.74
N GLN A 147 9.07 17.81 5.06
CA GLN A 147 7.64 17.81 5.33
C GLN A 147 6.97 16.55 4.76
N ILE A 148 5.92 16.09 5.44
CA ILE A 148 4.97 15.11 4.92
C ILE A 148 3.61 15.77 4.89
N LEU A 149 2.95 15.74 3.73
CA LEU A 149 1.62 16.27 3.52
C LEU A 149 0.70 15.15 3.10
N HIS A 150 -0.33 14.89 3.92
CA HIS A 150 -1.31 13.85 3.70
C HIS A 150 -2.65 14.50 3.37
N LEU A 151 -3.05 14.36 2.11
CA LEU A 151 -4.34 14.79 1.60
C LEU A 151 -5.28 13.58 1.63
N GLU A 152 -6.19 13.58 2.59
CA GLU A 152 -7.31 12.64 2.63
C GLU A 152 -8.36 13.04 1.59
N ASP A 153 -9.09 12.06 1.05
CA ASP A 153 -10.11 12.30 0.02
C ASP A 153 -9.54 13.06 -1.19
N GLY A 154 -8.33 12.67 -1.62
CA GLY A 154 -7.61 13.31 -2.72
C GLY A 154 -8.40 13.30 -4.03
N PHE A 155 -9.34 12.36 -4.20
CA PHE A 155 -10.39 12.38 -5.21
C PHE A 155 -11.49 11.33 -4.93
N TYR A 156 -12.67 11.52 -5.53
CA TYR A 156 -13.81 10.58 -5.56
C TYR A 156 -13.92 9.87 -6.90
#